data_AF-A0A6I0KHJ3-F1
#
_entry.id   AF-A0A6I0KHJ3-F1
#
_cell.length_a   1.000
_cell.length_b   1.000
_cell.length_c   1.000
_cell.angle_alpha   90.00
_cell.angle_beta   90.00
_cell.angle_gamma   90.00
#
_symmetry.space_group_name_H-M   'P 1'
#
loop_
_entity.id
_entity.type
_entity.pdbx_description
1 polymer ?
#
loop_
_entity_poly.entity_id
_entity_poly.type
_entity_poly.pdbx_seq_one_letter_code
_entity_poly.pdbx_strand_id
1 'polypeptide(L)'
;MKVHHIAIWTFRLEELRNFYIRYFSGKSNEKYINPKKGFESYFIYFDEGPSLELMSRTDVQNTLIEENRLGLTHFALAFQSKEDVLKTTEQLRADGYTIAGEPRTSGDGYFESVILDPDGNRVECVYRKEETSEEPDAPIETERLLLRPFVESDAEALFACCRNPNIGNNAGWQPHASLEESQEVLRSVFLSQKGVWAITLKDNGQLIGSI
;
A
#
# COMPACT_ATOMS: atom_id res chain seq x y z
N MET A 1 6.17 -9.82 16.62
CA MET A 1 7.30 -8.86 16.76
C MET A 1 7.02 -7.69 15.81
N LYS A 2 7.28 -6.44 16.20
CA LYS A 2 6.99 -5.24 15.40
C LYS A 2 8.08 -4.18 15.57
N VAL A 3 8.27 -3.30 14.59
CA VAL A 3 9.13 -2.11 14.75
C VAL A 3 8.48 -1.21 15.79
N HIS A 4 9.23 -0.85 16.83
CA HIS A 4 8.72 0.03 17.89
C HIS A 4 8.98 1.51 17.58
N HIS A 5 10.20 1.83 17.17
CA HIS A 5 10.59 3.19 16.81
C HIS A 5 11.76 3.18 15.83
N ILE A 6 11.93 4.30 15.13
CA ILE A 6 13.11 4.63 14.33
C ILE A 6 13.81 5.79 15.05
N ALA A 7 15.13 5.77 15.15
CA ALA A 7 15.88 6.84 15.81
C ALA A 7 16.82 7.52 14.82
N ILE A 8 16.84 8.86 14.83
CA ILE A 8 17.68 9.68 13.98
C ILE A 8 18.43 10.75 14.79
N TRP A 9 19.66 11.05 14.36
CA TRP A 9 20.46 12.13 14.94
C TRP A 9 20.16 13.46 14.27
N THR A 10 20.14 14.53 15.06
CA THR A 10 19.94 15.90 14.59
C THR A 10 20.79 16.89 15.36
N PHE A 11 21.26 17.93 14.67
CA PHE A 11 21.91 19.10 15.29
C PHE A 11 20.94 20.28 15.43
N ARG A 12 19.68 20.08 15.04
CA ARG A 12 18.61 21.09 14.98
C ARG A 12 17.36 20.58 15.71
N LEU A 13 17.53 20.03 16.91
CA LEU A 13 16.53 19.22 17.62
C LEU A 13 15.13 19.88 17.71
N GLU A 14 15.07 21.17 18.06
CA GLU A 14 13.79 21.90 18.14
C GLU A 14 13.13 22.09 16.78
N GLU A 15 13.93 22.38 15.76
CA GLU A 15 13.43 22.60 14.41
C GLU A 15 12.90 21.29 13.81
N LEU A 16 13.65 20.20 13.97
CA LEU A 16 13.25 18.90 13.48
C LEU A 16 11.98 18.40 14.18
N ARG A 17 11.87 18.62 15.50
CA ARG A 17 10.64 18.36 16.25
C ARG A 17 9.46 19.13 15.66
N ASN A 18 9.62 20.45 15.47
CA ASN A 18 8.54 21.30 14.97
C ASN A 18 8.15 20.95 13.52
N PHE A 19 9.10 20.51 12.70
CA PHE A 19 8.85 20.03 11.35
C PHE A 19 7.88 18.84 11.34
N TYR A 20 8.18 17.77 12.11
CA TYR A 20 7.31 16.60 12.14
C TYR A 20 5.95 16.88 12.80
N ILE A 21 5.88 17.78 13.77
CA ILE A 21 4.60 18.23 14.35
C ILE A 21 3.76 18.97 13.29
N ARG A 22 4.37 19.93 12.57
CA ARG A 22 3.66 20.83 11.67
C ARG A 22 3.17 20.13 10.40
N TYR A 23 4.03 19.37 9.74
CA TYR A 23 3.73 18.86 8.39
C TYR A 23 3.17 17.43 8.39
N PHE A 24 3.41 16.68 9.46
CA PHE A 24 3.05 15.26 9.55
C PHE A 24 2.17 14.95 10.75
N SER A 25 1.55 15.97 11.35
CA SER A 25 0.64 15.85 12.50
C SER A 25 1.23 15.07 13.68
N GLY A 26 2.56 15.03 13.80
CA GLY A 26 3.25 14.32 14.86
C GLY A 26 2.96 14.94 16.23
N LYS A 27 2.90 14.10 17.27
CA LYS A 27 2.74 14.53 18.67
C LYS A 27 4.05 14.29 19.41
N SER A 28 4.62 15.32 20.01
CA SER A 28 5.86 15.21 20.77
C SER A 28 5.61 14.99 22.26
N ASN A 29 6.48 14.21 22.91
CA ASN A 29 6.61 14.23 24.38
C ASN A 29 7.31 15.51 24.88
N GLU A 30 7.47 15.60 26.21
CA GLU A 30 8.40 16.54 26.85
C GLU A 30 9.86 16.17 26.55
N LYS A 31 10.73 17.18 26.54
CA LYS A 31 12.16 16.98 26.24
C LYS A 31 12.80 16.10 27.31
N TYR A 32 13.48 15.05 26.88
CA TYR A 32 14.40 14.31 27.74
C TYR A 32 15.81 14.91 27.66
N ILE A 33 16.46 15.10 28.81
CA ILE A 33 17.81 15.64 28.91
C ILE A 33 18.65 14.76 29.84
N ASN A 34 19.83 14.36 29.38
CA ASN A 34 20.86 13.71 30.17
C ASN A 34 22.15 14.56 30.14
N PRO A 35 22.34 15.46 31.13
CA PRO A 35 23.48 16.38 31.14
C PRO A 35 24.84 15.67 31.21
N LYS A 36 24.91 14.51 31.89
CA LYS A 36 26.16 13.75 32.03
C LYS A 36 26.67 13.20 30.70
N LYS A 37 25.75 12.91 29.78
CA LYS A 37 26.06 12.38 28.44
C LYS A 37 25.98 13.45 27.34
N GLY A 38 25.60 14.69 27.70
CA GLY A 38 25.29 15.74 26.73
C GLY A 38 24.21 15.32 25.73
N PHE A 39 23.24 14.49 26.15
CA PHE A 39 22.22 13.89 25.28
C PHE A 39 20.86 14.53 25.53
N GLU A 40 20.15 14.82 24.46
CA GLU A 40 18.76 15.30 24.47
C GLU A 40 17.93 14.53 23.45
N SER A 41 16.67 14.27 23.74
CA SER A 41 15.77 13.65 22.77
C SER A 41 14.30 14.02 22.91
N TYR A 42 13.58 13.79 21.82
CA TYR A 42 12.13 13.77 21.74
C TYR A 42 11.67 12.48 21.07
N PHE A 43 10.49 12.02 21.45
CA PHE A 43 9.71 11.07 20.65
C PHE A 43 8.59 11.82 19.94
N ILE A 44 8.46 11.56 18.64
CA ILE A 44 7.32 11.95 17.82
C ILE A 44 6.45 10.71 17.63
N TYR A 45 5.20 10.81 18.08
CA TYR A 45 4.18 9.79 17.93
C TYR A 45 3.24 10.16 16.77
N PHE A 46 2.94 9.17 15.94
CA PHE A 46 1.91 9.25 14.91
C PHE A 46 0.64 8.52 15.39
N ASP A 47 -0.44 8.59 14.61
CA ASP A 47 -1.72 7.97 15.00
C ASP A 47 -1.60 6.45 15.18
N GLU A 48 -0.77 5.81 14.36
CA GLU A 48 -0.43 4.39 14.48
C GLU A 48 1.00 4.09 14.04
N GLY A 49 1.47 2.87 14.33
CA GLY A 49 2.77 2.39 13.90
C GLY A 49 3.94 2.82 14.81
N PRO A 50 5.18 2.82 14.27
CA PRO A 50 6.37 3.15 15.04
C PRO A 50 6.48 4.66 15.32
N SER A 51 7.09 5.03 16.44
CA SER A 51 7.45 6.42 16.73
C SER A 51 8.80 6.80 16.13
N LEU A 52 9.06 8.10 16.00
CA LEU A 52 10.35 8.65 15.60
C LEU A 52 11.06 9.26 16.81
N GLU A 53 12.22 8.73 17.18
CA GLU A 53 13.09 9.32 18.20
C GLU A 53 14.07 10.30 17.55
N LEU A 54 13.96 11.57 17.90
CA LEU A 54 14.86 12.63 17.49
C LEU A 54 15.90 12.80 18.59
N MET A 55 17.17 12.60 18.27
CA MET A 55 18.24 12.61 19.26
C MET A 55 19.31 13.63 18.91
N SER A 56 19.87 14.27 19.93
CA SER A 56 21.06 15.11 19.82
C SER A 56 22.06 14.72 20.90
N ARG A 57 23.34 14.70 20.54
CA ARG A 57 24.43 14.49 21.50
C ARG A 57 25.69 15.22 21.07
N THR A 58 26.41 15.77 22.05
CA THR A 58 27.56 16.66 21.81
C THR A 58 28.77 16.01 21.13
N ASP A 59 28.87 14.68 21.14
CA ASP A 59 29.99 13.92 20.57
C ASP A 59 29.69 13.29 19.19
N VAL A 60 28.48 13.51 18.65
CA VAL A 60 28.08 12.99 17.34
C VAL A 60 28.65 13.90 16.24
N GLN A 61 29.20 13.29 15.19
CA GLN A 61 29.75 14.03 14.06
C GLN A 61 28.65 14.48 13.11
N ASN A 62 28.71 15.75 12.70
CA ASN A 62 27.81 16.30 11.69
C ASN A 62 28.34 16.01 10.29
N THR A 63 28.22 14.74 9.89
CA THR A 63 28.61 14.27 8.56
C THR A 63 27.43 14.41 7.61
N LEU A 64 27.70 14.91 6.40
CA LEU A 64 26.69 15.00 5.34
C LEU A 64 26.09 13.63 5.03
N ILE A 65 24.78 13.60 4.80
CA ILE A 65 24.06 12.39 4.39
C ILE A 65 24.28 12.19 2.89
N GLU A 66 24.99 11.13 2.52
CA GLU A 66 25.15 10.71 1.12
C GLU A 66 23.91 9.92 0.65
N GLU A 67 23.47 10.15 -0.59
CA GLU A 67 22.24 9.56 -1.14
C GLU A 67 22.30 8.03 -1.28
N ASN A 68 23.44 7.49 -1.70
CA ASN A 68 23.61 6.07 -2.00
C ASN A 68 24.55 5.38 -0.99
N ARG A 69 24.14 5.36 0.28
CA ARG A 69 24.90 4.73 1.37
C ARG A 69 24.23 3.47 1.90
N LEU A 70 25.03 2.57 2.46
CA LEU A 70 24.52 1.43 3.23
C LEU A 70 23.90 1.90 4.56
N GLY A 71 22.78 1.30 4.96
CA GLY A 71 22.11 1.59 6.23
C GLY A 71 20.68 2.13 6.04
N LEU A 72 20.23 2.97 6.98
CA LEU A 72 18.93 3.63 6.90
C LEU A 72 18.93 4.69 5.78
N THR A 73 18.25 4.37 4.68
CA THR A 73 18.17 5.22 3.47
C THR A 73 17.04 6.24 3.55
N HIS A 74 15.85 5.80 3.97
CA HIS A 74 14.66 6.63 4.13
C HIS A 74 13.67 5.93 5.09
N PHE A 75 12.60 6.62 5.44
CA PHE A 75 11.38 6.03 5.99
C PHE A 75 10.16 6.68 5.33
N ALA A 76 9.04 5.98 5.35
CA ALA A 76 7.81 6.43 4.71
C ALA A 76 6.72 6.76 5.74
N LEU A 77 5.95 7.81 5.47
CA LEU A 77 4.76 8.19 6.21
C LEU A 77 3.55 8.04 5.29
N ALA A 78 2.57 7.28 5.76
CA ALA A 78 1.36 6.98 5.01
C ALA A 78 0.34 8.12 5.10
N PHE A 79 -0.26 8.44 3.96
CA PHE A 79 -1.32 9.43 3.81
C PHE A 79 -2.65 8.74 3.47
N GLN A 80 -3.75 9.43 3.72
CA GLN A 80 -5.10 8.90 3.49
C GLN A 80 -5.58 9.03 2.03
N SER A 81 -4.91 9.86 1.23
CA SER A 81 -5.27 10.12 -0.16
C SER A 81 -4.09 10.60 -1.00
N LYS A 82 -4.23 10.56 -2.34
CA LYS A 82 -3.25 11.16 -3.27
C LYS A 82 -3.23 12.67 -3.12
N GLU A 83 -4.40 13.26 -2.88
CA GLU A 83 -4.61 14.69 -2.71
C GLU A 83 -3.87 15.21 -1.49
N ASP A 84 -3.84 14.46 -0.38
CA ASP A 84 -3.10 14.84 0.81
C ASP A 84 -1.59 14.78 0.59
N VAL A 85 -1.09 13.79 -0.16
CA VAL A 85 0.32 13.74 -0.60
C VAL A 85 0.63 15.00 -1.39
N LEU A 86 -0.11 15.27 -2.47
CA LEU A 86 0.09 16.45 -3.33
C LEU A 86 0.08 17.76 -2.53
N LYS A 87 -0.96 17.97 -1.71
CA LYS A 87 -1.11 19.18 -0.90
C LYS A 87 0.06 19.38 0.07
N THR A 88 0.49 18.31 0.73
CA THR A 88 1.58 18.36 1.70
C THR A 88 2.91 18.64 1.00
N THR A 89 3.16 18.00 -0.15
CA THR A 89 4.35 18.27 -0.97
C THR A 89 4.42 19.73 -1.43
N GLU A 90 3.31 20.28 -1.93
CA GLU A 90 3.28 21.70 -2.37
C GLU A 90 3.45 22.66 -1.19
N GLN A 91 2.88 22.36 -0.03
CA GLN A 91 3.07 23.18 1.17
C GLN A 91 4.54 23.17 1.62
N LEU A 92 5.17 22.00 1.65
CA LEU A 92 6.59 21.86 1.98
C LEU A 92 7.48 22.60 0.96
N ARG A 93 7.18 22.52 -0.33
CA ARG A 93 7.87 23.28 -1.37
C ARG A 93 7.74 24.78 -1.16
N ALA A 94 6.53 25.28 -0.90
CA ALA A 94 6.27 26.69 -0.66
C ALA A 94 6.99 27.22 0.59
N ASP A 95 7.10 26.37 1.63
CA ASP A 95 7.82 26.67 2.87
C ASP A 95 9.36 26.51 2.74
N GLY A 96 9.86 26.13 1.56
CA GLY A 96 11.29 26.13 1.22
C GLY A 96 12.03 24.81 1.45
N TYR A 97 11.32 23.70 1.68
CA TYR A 97 11.92 22.37 1.81
C TYR A 97 12.22 21.75 0.44
N THR A 98 13.27 20.92 0.40
CA THR A 98 13.69 20.25 -0.84
C THR A 98 12.76 19.08 -1.15
N ILE A 99 12.15 19.12 -2.33
CA ILE A 99 11.44 17.97 -2.91
C ILE A 99 12.45 17.15 -3.71
N ALA A 100 12.96 16.08 -3.11
CA ALA A 100 13.95 15.19 -3.73
C ALA A 100 13.33 14.26 -4.78
N GLY A 101 12.02 14.05 -4.73
CA GLY A 101 11.27 13.27 -5.70
C GLY A 101 9.86 13.81 -5.87
N GLU A 102 9.54 14.23 -7.09
CA GLU A 102 8.22 14.76 -7.44
C GLU A 102 7.11 13.70 -7.26
N PRO A 103 5.87 14.13 -6.93
CA PRO A 103 4.70 13.26 -6.83
C PRO A 103 4.52 12.40 -8.09
N ARG A 104 4.53 11.08 -7.93
CA ARG A 104 4.37 10.13 -9.03
C ARG A 104 3.82 8.81 -8.53
N THR A 105 3.42 7.93 -9.46
CA THR A 105 3.20 6.52 -9.13
C THR A 105 4.50 5.74 -9.35
N SER A 106 4.96 5.03 -8.33
CA SER A 106 6.13 4.17 -8.34
C SER A 106 5.84 2.82 -9.00
N GLY A 107 6.90 2.09 -9.36
CA GLY A 107 6.78 0.78 -10.00
C GLY A 107 6.16 -0.32 -9.11
N ASP A 108 6.17 -0.13 -7.79
CA ASP A 108 5.56 -1.00 -6.79
C ASP A 108 4.15 -0.55 -6.36
N GLY A 109 3.59 0.46 -7.04
CA GLY A 109 2.18 0.82 -6.96
C GLY A 109 1.81 1.84 -5.90
N TYR A 110 2.78 2.50 -5.25
CA TYR A 110 2.51 3.64 -4.38
C TYR A 110 2.37 4.91 -5.21
N PHE A 111 1.48 5.80 -4.81
CA PHE A 111 1.56 7.20 -5.19
C PHE A 111 2.37 7.92 -4.12
N GLU A 112 3.52 8.48 -4.50
CA GLU A 112 4.52 8.94 -3.56
C GLU A 112 5.14 10.27 -3.97
N SER A 113 5.66 11.00 -2.99
CA SER A 113 6.68 12.04 -3.19
C SER A 113 7.79 11.86 -2.15
N VAL A 114 8.98 12.43 -2.41
CA VAL A 114 10.11 12.36 -1.47
C VAL A 114 10.54 13.76 -1.07
N ILE A 115 10.56 14.03 0.23
CA ILE A 115 10.99 15.30 0.83
C ILE A 115 12.26 15.08 1.66
N LEU A 116 13.12 16.11 1.73
CA LEU A 116 14.20 16.16 2.70
C LEU A 116 13.76 16.95 3.94
N ASP A 117 13.90 16.35 5.11
CA ASP A 117 13.70 17.05 6.38
C ASP A 117 14.82 18.10 6.63
N PRO A 118 14.74 18.92 7.70
CA PRO A 118 15.76 19.94 8.01
C PRO A 118 17.22 19.46 8.07
N ASP A 119 17.47 18.17 8.30
CA ASP A 119 18.82 17.59 8.36
C ASP A 119 19.19 16.83 7.06
N GLY A 120 18.29 16.80 6.07
CA GLY A 120 18.50 16.10 4.81
C GLY A 120 18.08 14.64 4.82
N ASN A 121 17.39 14.15 5.86
CA ASN A 121 16.86 12.79 5.86
C ASN A 121 15.72 12.69 4.84
N ARG A 122 15.69 11.57 4.11
CA ARG A 122 14.66 11.31 3.10
C ARG A 122 13.40 10.77 3.77
N VAL A 123 12.30 11.47 3.57
CA VAL A 123 10.96 11.08 4.03
C VAL A 123 10.07 10.89 2.82
N GLU A 124 9.57 9.67 2.63
CA GLU A 124 8.61 9.36 1.57
C GLU A 124 7.19 9.61 2.09
N CYS A 125 6.43 10.44 1.36
CA CYS A 125 4.99 10.61 1.60
C CYS A 125 4.26 9.66 0.68
N VAL A 126 3.68 8.59 1.22
CA VAL A 126 3.13 7.50 0.42
C VAL A 126 1.62 7.38 0.61
N TYR A 127 0.93 7.14 -0.49
CA TYR A 127 -0.44 6.69 -0.50
C TYR A 127 -0.54 5.48 -1.40
N ARG A 128 -1.10 4.39 -0.88
CA ARG A 128 -1.57 3.29 -1.69
C ARG A 128 -3.05 3.15 -1.40
N LYS A 129 -3.87 3.14 -2.45
CA LYS A 129 -5.26 2.78 -2.29
C LYS A 129 -5.25 1.36 -1.74
N GLU A 130 -5.71 1.17 -0.51
CA GLU A 130 -6.00 -0.16 -0.02
C GLU A 130 -6.92 -0.80 -1.06
N GLU A 131 -6.56 -1.99 -1.52
CA GLU A 131 -7.55 -2.84 -2.18
C GLU A 131 -8.60 -3.19 -1.12
N THR A 132 -9.55 -2.29 -0.87
CA THR A 132 -10.88 -2.67 -0.45
C THR A 132 -11.33 -3.71 -1.49
N SER A 133 -11.49 -4.99 -1.19
CA SER A 133 -12.01 -5.57 0.04
C SER A 133 -11.88 -7.11 0.00
N GLU A 134 -12.08 -7.77 1.16
CA GLU A 134 -12.57 -9.16 1.21
C GLU A 134 -14.05 -9.27 0.79
N GLU A 135 -14.71 -8.14 0.48
CA GLU A 135 -16.04 -8.17 -0.14
C GLU A 135 -15.89 -8.61 -1.60
N PRO A 136 -16.66 -9.61 -2.05
CA PRO A 136 -16.73 -9.98 -3.46
C PRO A 136 -17.03 -8.75 -4.30
N ASP A 137 -16.33 -8.60 -5.42
CA ASP A 137 -16.59 -7.51 -6.35
C ASP A 137 -18.09 -7.42 -6.66
N ALA A 138 -18.67 -6.22 -6.51
CA ALA A 138 -20.10 -6.00 -6.72
C ALA A 138 -20.49 -6.42 -8.15
N PRO A 139 -21.58 -7.18 -8.35
CA PRO A 139 -21.96 -7.66 -9.68
C PRO A 139 -22.09 -6.53 -10.70
N ILE A 140 -21.59 -6.76 -11.92
CA ILE A 140 -21.72 -5.82 -13.03
C ILE A 140 -22.90 -6.27 -13.88
N GLU A 141 -23.89 -5.39 -14.02
CA GLU A 141 -25.06 -5.64 -14.84
C GLU A 141 -25.01 -4.89 -16.16
N THR A 142 -25.42 -5.57 -17.22
CA THR A 142 -25.72 -4.98 -18.52
C THR A 142 -27.19 -5.25 -18.87
N GLU A 143 -27.61 -4.87 -20.08
CA GLU A 143 -28.94 -5.21 -20.59
C GLU A 143 -29.16 -6.73 -20.67
N ARG A 144 -28.12 -7.50 -21.04
CA ARG A 144 -28.24 -8.94 -21.32
C ARG A 144 -27.49 -9.84 -20.35
N LEU A 145 -26.45 -9.33 -19.71
CA LEU A 145 -25.48 -10.11 -18.93
C LEU A 145 -25.41 -9.63 -17.49
N LEU A 146 -25.24 -10.58 -16.59
CA LEU A 146 -24.80 -10.38 -15.21
C LEU A 146 -23.40 -10.98 -15.10
N LEU A 147 -22.43 -10.15 -14.74
CA LEU A 147 -21.11 -10.59 -14.34
C LEU A 147 -21.13 -10.63 -12.81
N ARG A 148 -20.82 -11.77 -12.23
CA ARG A 148 -20.69 -11.93 -10.78
C ARG A 148 -19.55 -12.88 -10.42
N PRO A 149 -19.06 -12.87 -9.18
CA PRO A 149 -18.18 -13.93 -8.69
C PRO A 149 -18.82 -15.31 -8.84
N PHE A 150 -17.98 -16.33 -9.08
CA PHE A 150 -18.40 -17.72 -9.03
C PHE A 150 -18.85 -18.11 -7.62
N VAL A 151 -19.76 -19.08 -7.54
CA VAL A 151 -20.20 -19.71 -6.29
C VAL A 151 -20.12 -21.23 -6.43
N GLU A 152 -20.00 -21.97 -5.33
CA GLU A 152 -19.92 -23.43 -5.32
C GLU A 152 -21.06 -24.11 -6.12
N SER A 153 -22.27 -23.54 -6.11
CA SER A 153 -23.41 -24.07 -6.87
C SER A 153 -23.28 -23.93 -8.39
N ASP A 154 -22.28 -23.22 -8.90
CA ASP A 154 -22.03 -23.11 -10.35
C ASP A 154 -21.39 -24.37 -10.94
N ALA A 155 -20.97 -25.34 -10.12
CA ALA A 155 -20.24 -26.52 -10.58
C ALA A 155 -20.95 -27.27 -11.72
N GLU A 156 -22.27 -27.43 -11.66
CA GLU A 156 -23.05 -28.11 -12.71
C GLU A 156 -23.08 -27.29 -14.01
N ALA A 157 -23.26 -25.97 -13.91
CA ALA A 157 -23.27 -25.07 -15.06
C ALA A 157 -21.87 -24.97 -15.70
N LEU A 158 -20.83 -24.95 -14.88
CA LEU A 158 -19.43 -25.00 -15.30
C LEU A 158 -19.15 -26.32 -16.02
N PHE A 159 -19.56 -27.46 -15.46
CA PHE A 159 -19.41 -28.76 -16.11
C PHE A 159 -20.13 -28.81 -17.46
N ALA A 160 -21.37 -28.31 -17.53
CA ALA A 160 -22.14 -28.27 -18.76
C ALA A 160 -21.45 -27.47 -19.88
N CYS A 161 -20.76 -26.37 -19.52
CA CYS A 161 -19.93 -25.61 -20.44
C CYS A 161 -18.64 -26.34 -20.79
N CYS A 162 -17.86 -26.73 -19.78
CA CYS A 162 -16.49 -27.20 -19.95
C CYS A 162 -16.37 -28.63 -20.49
N ARG A 163 -17.44 -29.43 -20.45
CA ARG A 163 -17.48 -30.72 -21.17
C ARG A 163 -17.55 -30.57 -22.69
N ASN A 164 -17.78 -29.38 -23.22
CA ASN A 164 -17.84 -29.12 -24.66
C ASN A 164 -16.43 -29.12 -25.27
N PRO A 165 -16.10 -30.08 -26.18
CA PRO A 165 -14.76 -30.16 -26.77
C PRO A 165 -14.37 -28.96 -27.62
N ASN A 166 -15.33 -28.16 -28.09
CA ASN A 166 -15.05 -26.94 -28.84
C ASN A 166 -14.63 -25.76 -27.95
N ILE A 167 -14.80 -25.86 -26.63
CA ILE A 167 -14.38 -24.81 -25.69
C ILE A 167 -12.99 -25.16 -25.16
N GLY A 168 -12.85 -26.29 -24.47
CA GLY A 168 -11.60 -26.65 -23.79
C GLY A 168 -10.40 -26.72 -24.72
N ASN A 169 -10.53 -27.43 -25.84
CA ASN A 169 -9.41 -27.62 -26.76
C ASN A 169 -8.90 -26.31 -27.37
N ASN A 170 -9.80 -25.35 -27.63
CA ASN A 170 -9.44 -24.03 -28.15
C ASN A 170 -8.83 -23.13 -27.06
N ALA A 171 -9.14 -23.39 -25.79
CA ALA A 171 -8.61 -22.68 -24.64
C ALA A 171 -7.39 -23.38 -23.98
N GLY A 172 -6.91 -24.48 -24.55
CA GLY A 172 -5.68 -25.17 -24.12
C GLY A 172 -5.85 -26.18 -22.97
N TRP A 173 -7.07 -26.61 -22.65
CA TRP A 173 -7.35 -27.60 -21.61
C TRP A 173 -8.29 -28.72 -22.09
N GLN A 174 -8.21 -29.90 -21.48
CA GLN A 174 -9.05 -31.04 -21.87
C GLN A 174 -10.48 -30.84 -21.39
N PRO A 175 -11.50 -31.19 -22.19
CA PRO A 175 -12.89 -31.06 -21.76
C PRO A 175 -13.14 -31.83 -20.47
N HIS A 176 -13.84 -31.22 -19.52
CA HIS A 176 -14.06 -31.84 -18.22
C HIS A 176 -14.79 -33.17 -18.38
N ALA A 177 -14.24 -34.23 -17.78
CA ALA A 177 -14.73 -35.60 -17.87
C ALA A 177 -15.82 -35.89 -16.84
N SER A 178 -15.85 -35.20 -15.71
CA SER A 178 -16.86 -35.38 -14.67
C SER A 178 -17.25 -34.09 -13.93
N LEU A 179 -18.33 -34.17 -13.15
CA LEU A 179 -18.77 -33.08 -12.30
C LEU A 179 -17.77 -32.83 -11.16
N GLU A 180 -17.17 -33.88 -10.61
CA GLU A 180 -16.16 -33.81 -9.55
C GLU A 180 -14.92 -33.04 -10.01
N GLU A 181 -14.45 -33.30 -11.24
CA GLU A 181 -13.37 -32.51 -11.85
C GLU A 181 -13.74 -31.04 -11.95
N SER A 182 -14.98 -30.74 -12.35
CA SER A 182 -15.45 -29.36 -12.44
C SER A 182 -15.53 -28.67 -11.08
N GLN A 183 -15.90 -29.38 -10.02
CA GLN A 183 -15.89 -28.87 -8.65
C GLN A 183 -14.45 -28.56 -8.18
N GLU A 184 -13.49 -29.42 -8.50
CA GLU A 184 -12.09 -29.19 -8.18
C GLU A 184 -11.52 -27.97 -8.93
N VAL A 185 -11.81 -27.85 -10.23
CA VAL A 185 -11.42 -26.70 -11.04
C VAL A 185 -12.11 -25.42 -10.55
N LEU A 186 -13.40 -25.46 -10.22
CA LEU A 186 -14.14 -24.34 -9.63
C LEU A 186 -13.43 -23.80 -8.37
N ARG A 187 -13.07 -24.69 -7.44
CA ARG A 187 -12.38 -24.29 -6.20
C ARG A 187 -10.96 -23.81 -6.43
N SER A 188 -10.19 -24.54 -7.23
CA SER A 188 -8.75 -24.32 -7.39
C SER A 188 -8.40 -23.22 -8.37
N VAL A 189 -9.30 -22.87 -9.30
CA VAL A 189 -9.06 -21.85 -10.34
C VAL A 189 -9.99 -20.66 -10.17
N PHE A 190 -11.30 -20.90 -10.11
CA PHE A 190 -12.29 -19.82 -10.23
C PHE A 190 -12.61 -19.14 -8.89
N LEU A 191 -12.60 -19.89 -7.78
CA LEU A 191 -12.84 -19.35 -6.43
C LEU A 191 -11.56 -18.95 -5.69
N SER A 192 -10.40 -19.45 -6.12
CA SER A 192 -9.10 -19.18 -5.47
C SER A 192 -8.40 -17.92 -5.99
N GLN A 193 -8.86 -17.36 -7.11
CA GLN A 193 -8.24 -16.22 -7.79
C GLN A 193 -9.17 -15.01 -7.77
N LYS A 194 -8.61 -13.83 -7.50
CA LYS A 194 -9.34 -12.56 -7.65
C LYS A 194 -9.46 -12.20 -9.13
N GLY A 195 -10.53 -11.50 -9.48
CA GLY A 195 -10.74 -11.00 -10.84
C GLY A 195 -11.23 -12.04 -11.84
N VAL A 196 -11.65 -13.23 -11.40
CA VAL A 196 -12.29 -14.25 -12.24
C VAL A 196 -13.80 -14.24 -12.01
N TRP A 197 -14.57 -13.94 -13.05
CA TRP A 197 -16.00 -13.69 -12.95
C TRP A 197 -16.80 -14.65 -13.82
N ALA A 198 -17.93 -15.11 -13.30
CA ALA A 198 -18.94 -15.82 -14.06
C ALA A 198 -19.74 -14.84 -14.92
N ILE A 199 -19.90 -15.16 -16.20
CA ILE A 199 -20.79 -14.43 -17.12
C ILE A 199 -22.07 -15.23 -17.25
N THR A 200 -23.20 -14.67 -16.79
CA THR A 200 -24.52 -15.29 -16.91
C THR A 200 -25.48 -14.45 -17.74
N LEU A 201 -26.40 -15.12 -18.45
CA LEU A 201 -27.52 -14.47 -19.11
C LEU A 201 -28.55 -14.02 -18.06
N LYS A 202 -29.04 -12.78 -18.16
CA LYS A 202 -30.00 -12.22 -17.18
C LYS A 202 -31.40 -12.83 -17.28
N ASP A 203 -31.79 -13.33 -18.45
CA ASP A 203 -33.14 -13.84 -18.70
C ASP A 203 -33.39 -15.21 -18.06
N ASN A 204 -32.38 -16.08 -18.00
CA ASN A 204 -32.51 -17.46 -17.54
C ASN A 204 -31.41 -17.88 -16.53
N GLY A 205 -30.45 -17.01 -16.22
CA GLY A 205 -29.36 -17.28 -15.28
C GLY A 205 -28.28 -18.24 -15.81
N GLN A 206 -28.33 -18.62 -17.09
CA GLN A 206 -27.40 -19.58 -17.68
C GLN A 206 -25.97 -19.04 -17.67
N LEU A 207 -25.03 -19.81 -17.11
CA LEU A 207 -23.60 -19.56 -17.25
C LEU A 207 -23.18 -19.77 -18.70
N ILE A 208 -22.53 -18.76 -19.29
CA ILE A 208 -22.07 -18.79 -20.68
C ILE A 208 -20.57 -18.59 -20.82
N GLY A 209 -19.86 -18.29 -19.74
CA GLY A 209 -18.41 -18.15 -19.76
C GLY A 209 -17.84 -17.53 -18.49
N SER A 210 -16.55 -17.20 -18.57
CA SER A 210 -15.79 -16.52 -17.53
C SER A 210 -14.92 -15.41 -18.13
N ILE A 211 -14.63 -14.37 -17.35
CA ILE A 211 -13.66 -13.32 -17.67
C ILE A 211 -12.70 -13.09 -16.50
#